data_AF-A0A7V6XQ53-F1
#
_entry.id   AF-A0A7V6XQ53-F1
#
_cell.length_a   1.000
_cell.length_b   1.000
_cell.length_c   1.000
_cell.angle_alpha   90.00
_cell.angle_beta   90.00
_cell.angle_gamma   90.00
#
_symmetry.space_group_name_H-M   'P 1'
#
loop_
_entity.id
_entity.type
_entity.pdbx_description
1 polymer ?
#
loop_
_entity_poly.entity_id
_entity_poly.type
_entity_poly.pdbx_seq_one_letter_code
_entity_poly.pdbx_strand_id
1 'polypeptide(L)'
;MNLLTLLIISAIIFLVAYFTYGRYLEKQLKVNPNRRTPALQMYDGVDYVPAKKPILLGHHFATIAGGGPIVGPVTAAVFGWLPAVLWIMIGSIF
;
A
#
# COMPACT_ATOMS: atom_id res chain seq x y z
N MET A 1 -25.16 -8.44 7.87
CA MET A 1 -23.96 -7.66 8.24
C MET A 1 -24.20 -6.21 7.82
N ASN A 2 -24.09 -5.24 8.71
CA ASN A 2 -24.25 -3.82 8.35
C ASN A 2 -22.91 -3.27 7.84
N LEU A 3 -22.96 -2.26 6.96
CA LEU A 3 -21.78 -1.58 6.40
C LEU A 3 -20.84 -1.07 7.50
N LEU A 4 -21.41 -0.48 8.55
CA LEU A 4 -20.62 0.02 9.68
C LEU A 4 -19.81 -1.10 10.36
N THR A 5 -20.44 -2.26 10.59
CA THR A 5 -19.78 -3.43 11.20
C THR A 5 -18.64 -3.92 10.30
N LEU A 6 -18.85 -3.94 8.98
CA LEU A 6 -17.85 -4.35 8.01
C LEU A 6 -16.64 -3.40 8.04
N LEU A 7 -16.89 -2.09 8.01
CA LEU A 7 -15.82 -1.08 8.08
C LEU A 7 -14.99 -1.18 9.36
N ILE A 8 -15.64 -1.40 10.51
CA ILE A 8 -14.95 -1.56 11.79
C ILE A 8 -14.06 -2.81 11.76
N ILE A 9 -14.58 -3.94 11.27
CA ILE A 9 -13.82 -5.19 11.15
C ILE A 9 -12.62 -5.00 10.21
N SER A 10 -12.83 -4.38 9.04
CA SER A 10 -11.75 -4.09 8.08
C SER A 10 -10.69 -3.17 8.69
N ALA A 11 -11.09 -2.11 9.41
CA ALA A 11 -10.17 -1.20 10.07
C ALA A 11 -9.30 -1.91 11.12
N ILE A 12 -9.91 -2.78 11.94
CA ILE A 12 -9.17 -3.59 12.92
C ILE A 12 -8.17 -4.50 12.21
N ILE A 13 -8.57 -5.18 11.13
CA ILE A 13 -7.68 -6.06 10.38
C ILE A 13 -6.51 -5.30 9.76
N PHE A 14 -6.76 -4.13 9.15
CA PHE A 14 -5.68 -3.29 8.61
C PHE A 14 -4.74 -2.78 9.71
N LEU A 15 -5.27 -2.42 10.87
CA LEU A 15 -4.47 -1.98 12.00
C LEU A 15 -3.58 -3.12 12.52
N VAL A 16 -4.12 -4.33 12.67
CA VAL A 16 -3.35 -5.52 13.05
C VAL A 16 -2.27 -5.84 12.02
N ALA A 17 -2.61 -5.79 10.73
CA ALA A 17 -1.66 -6.03 9.64
C ALA A 17 -0.53 -4.99 9.61
N TYR A 18 -0.85 -3.72 9.84
CA TYR A 18 0.14 -2.64 9.92
C TYR A 18 1.19 -2.90 11.02
N PHE A 19 0.74 -3.29 12.22
CA PHE A 19 1.67 -3.54 13.33
C PHE A 19 2.37 -4.90 13.29
N THR A 20 1.81 -5.90 12.61
CA THR A 20 2.42 -7.23 12.51
C THR A 20 3.22 -7.37 11.22
N TYR A 21 2.53 -7.45 10.08
CA TYR A 21 3.14 -7.62 8.77
C TYR A 21 3.97 -6.41 8.35
N GLY A 22 3.51 -5.19 8.63
CA GLY A 22 4.28 -3.97 8.37
C GLY A 22 5.62 -3.94 9.10
N ARG A 23 5.65 -4.31 10.39
CA ARG A 23 6.90 -4.45 11.16
C ARG A 23 7.79 -5.59 10.67
N TYR A 24 7.20 -6.69 10.20
CA TYR A 24 7.96 -7.77 9.58
C TYR A 24 8.65 -7.29 8.31
N LEU A 25 7.93 -6.60 7.42
CA LEU A 25 8.47 -6.01 6.19
C LEU A 25 9.55 -4.97 6.46
N GLU A 26 9.34 -4.08 7.44
CA GLU A 26 10.33 -3.07 7.85
C GLU A 26 11.69 -3.72 8.20
N LYS A 27 11.65 -4.84 8.94
CA LYS A 27 12.85 -5.61 9.29
C LYS A 27 13.48 -6.29 8.08
N GLN A 28 12.68 -6.92 7.22
CA GLN A 28 13.19 -7.60 6.01
C GLN A 28 13.85 -6.62 5.04
N LEU A 29 13.23 -5.46 4.83
CA LEU A 29 13.71 -4.41 3.93
C LEU A 29 14.84 -3.56 4.54
N LYS A 30 15.19 -3.79 5.82
CA LYS A 30 16.25 -3.06 6.55
C LYS A 30 16.07 -1.55 6.44
N VAL A 31 14.84 -1.08 6.66
CA VAL A 31 14.49 0.34 6.58
C VAL A 31 15.32 1.10 7.61
N ASN A 32 16.05 2.12 7.16
CA ASN A 32 16.88 2.95 8.01
C ASN A 32 16.57 4.43 7.74
N PRO A 33 15.98 5.16 8.69
CA PRO A 33 15.60 6.56 8.51
C PRO A 33 16.81 7.50 8.32
N ASN A 34 18.00 7.08 8.75
CA ASN A 34 19.25 7.86 8.62
C ASN A 34 20.00 7.57 7.32
N ARG A 35 19.56 6.59 6.51
CA ARG A 35 20.19 6.29 5.22
C ARG A 35 19.84 7.40 4.23
N ARG A 36 20.85 8.10 3.72
CA ARG A 36 20.67 9.05 2.61
C ARG A 36 20.15 8.31 1.39
N THR A 37 19.14 8.88 0.73
CA THR A 37 18.57 8.29 -0.49
C THR A 37 19.55 8.41 -1.66
N PRO A 38 19.48 7.51 -2.66
CA PRO A 38 20.28 7.61 -3.87
C PRO A 38 20.12 8.96 -4.58
N ALA A 39 18.92 9.54 -4.54
CA ALA A 39 18.64 10.87 -5.08
C ALA A 39 19.54 11.98 -4.51
N LEU A 40 20.09 11.82 -3.30
CA LEU A 40 21.04 12.76 -2.69
C LEU A 40 22.51 12.34 -2.87
N GLN A 41 22.79 11.04 -2.94
CA GLN A 41 24.18 10.52 -3.01
C GLN A 41 24.72 10.44 -4.44
N MET A 42 23.84 10.24 -5.42
CA MET A 42 24.15 9.99 -6.83
C MET A 42 23.53 11.06 -7.74
N TYR A 43 23.35 12.28 -7.22
CA TYR A 43 22.68 13.36 -7.94
C TYR A 43 23.34 13.64 -9.31
N ASP A 44 22.56 13.50 -10.37
CA ASP A 44 22.98 13.69 -11.76
C ASP A 44 22.13 14.71 -12.54
N GLY A 45 21.02 15.17 -11.94
CA GLY A 45 20.08 16.09 -12.58
C GLY A 45 19.12 15.45 -13.59
N VAL A 46 19.15 14.13 -13.77
CA VAL A 46 18.33 13.38 -14.73
C VAL A 46 17.62 12.21 -14.03
N ASP A 47 18.35 11.19 -13.59
CA ASP A 47 17.77 9.97 -12.99
C ASP A 47 17.67 10.08 -11.46
N TYR A 48 18.62 10.77 -10.82
CA TYR A 48 18.68 10.95 -9.37
C TYR A 48 18.44 12.40 -8.99
N VAL A 49 17.16 12.76 -8.80
CA VAL A 49 16.74 14.12 -8.42
C VAL A 49 15.93 14.10 -7.12
N PRO A 50 16.31 14.90 -6.10
CA PRO A 50 15.53 15.02 -4.87
C PRO A 50 14.14 15.58 -5.12
N ALA A 51 13.11 14.89 -4.62
CA ALA A 51 11.73 15.33 -4.69
C ALA A 51 11.12 15.44 -3.29
N LYS A 52 10.10 16.30 -3.15
CA LYS A 52 9.35 16.44 -1.89
C LYS A 52 8.56 15.16 -1.62
N LYS A 53 8.52 14.73 -0.35
CA LYS A 53 7.80 13.50 0.08
C LYS A 53 6.35 13.40 -0.42
N PRO A 54 5.51 14.46 -0.41
CA PRO A 54 4.14 14.35 -0.89
C PRO A 54 4.04 14.07 -2.39
N ILE A 55 4.99 14.57 -3.19
CA ILE A 55 5.03 14.37 -4.64
C ILE A 55 5.39 12.90 -4.94
N LEU A 56 6.42 12.38 -4.26
CA LEU A 56 6.83 10.98 -4.36
C LEU A 56 5.68 10.04 -3.99
N LEU A 57 4.96 10.34 -2.90
CA LEU A 57 3.81 9.54 -2.48
C LEU A 57 2.73 9.49 -3.57
N GLY A 58 2.42 10.63 -4.22
CA GLY A 58 1.48 10.68 -5.33
C GLY A 58 1.90 9.81 -6.51
N HIS A 59 3.18 9.87 -6.92
CA HIS A 59 3.71 9.03 -7.99
C HIS A 59 3.63 7.54 -7.64
N HIS A 60 4.06 7.14 -6.44
CA HIS A 60 3.96 5.75 -6.00
C HIS A 60 2.50 5.27 -5.96
N PHE A 61 1.60 6.10 -5.44
CA PHE A 61 0.18 5.77 -5.39
C PHE A 61 -0.42 5.60 -6.77
N ALA A 62 -0.16 6.51 -7.71
CA ALA A 62 -0.68 6.44 -9.07
C ALA A 62 -0.23 5.17 -9.80
N THR A 63 1.04 4.76 -9.62
CA THR A 63 1.59 3.53 -10.20
C THR A 63 0.92 2.27 -9.64
N ILE A 64 0.56 2.26 -8.36
CA ILE A 64 -0.07 1.10 -7.71
C ILE A 64 -1.58 1.05 -7.99
N ALA A 65 -2.25 2.20 -8.05
CA ALA A 65 -3.71 2.30 -8.14
C ALA A 65 -4.29 1.67 -9.40
N GLY A 66 -3.58 1.72 -10.54
CA GLY A 66 -4.15 1.31 -11.83
C GLY A 66 -4.33 -0.20 -12.03
N GLY A 67 -3.42 -1.04 -11.51
CA GLY A 67 -3.36 -2.46 -11.88
C GLY A 67 -4.19 -3.38 -10.97
N GLY A 68 -3.66 -3.69 -9.80
CA GLY A 68 -4.25 -4.66 -8.87
C GLY A 68 -5.48 -4.16 -8.09
N PRO A 69 -5.43 -2.97 -7.48
CA PRO A 69 -6.50 -2.47 -6.59
C PRO A 69 -7.83 -2.20 -7.28
N ILE A 70 -7.85 -1.98 -8.60
CA ILE A 70 -9.09 -1.72 -9.36
C ILE A 70 -9.59 -3.01 -10.02
N VAL A 71 -8.76 -3.69 -10.79
CA VAL A 71 -9.19 -4.86 -11.59
C VAL A 71 -9.64 -6.02 -10.71
N GLY A 72 -8.92 -6.26 -9.61
CA GLY A 72 -9.18 -7.38 -8.71
C GLY A 72 -10.55 -7.31 -8.02
N PRO A 73 -10.88 -6.24 -7.28
CA PRO A 73 -12.19 -6.09 -6.64
C PRO A 73 -13.35 -6.08 -7.64
N VAL A 74 -13.17 -5.47 -8.81
CA VAL A 74 -14.20 -5.45 -9.87
C VAL A 74 -14.47 -6.87 -10.38
N THR A 75 -13.42 -7.66 -10.63
CA THR A 75 -13.57 -9.06 -11.04
C THR A 75 -14.20 -9.89 -9.92
N ALA A 76 -13.78 -9.68 -8.67
CA ALA A 76 -14.30 -10.40 -7.51
C ALA A 76 -15.78 -10.06 -7.23
N ALA A 77 -16.24 -8.85 -7.57
CA ALA A 77 -17.63 -8.43 -7.37
C ALA A 77 -18.63 -9.24 -8.21
N VAL A 78 -18.20 -9.86 -9.31
CA VAL A 78 -19.04 -10.80 -10.10
C VAL A 78 -19.47 -12.00 -9.26
N PHE A 79 -18.67 -12.38 -8.25
CA PHE A 79 -18.98 -13.46 -7.30
C PHE A 79 -19.72 -12.96 -6.04
N GLY A 80 -20.11 -11.68 -6.02
CA GLY A 80 -20.82 -11.03 -4.92
C GLY A 80 -19.94 -10.11 -4.07
N TRP A 81 -20.56 -9.48 -3.08
CA TRP A 81 -19.93 -8.44 -2.27
C TRP A 81 -18.85 -8.98 -1.34
N LEU A 82 -19.00 -10.20 -0.80
CA LEU A 82 -18.06 -10.76 0.16
C LEU A 82 -16.69 -11.09 -0.47
N PRO A 83 -16.62 -11.79 -1.63
CA PRO A 83 -15.36 -11.97 -2.36
C PRO A 83 -14.68 -10.65 -2.72
N ALA A 84 -15.43 -9.62 -3.11
CA ALA A 84 -14.87 -8.30 -3.40
C ALA A 84 -14.22 -7.68 -2.16
N VAL A 85 -14.89 -7.71 -1.01
CA VAL A 85 -14.35 -7.19 0.26
C VAL A 85 -13.11 -7.97 0.71
N LEU A 86 -13.13 -9.30 0.62
CA LEU A 86 -11.97 -10.13 0.96
C LEU A 86 -10.78 -9.84 0.04
N TRP A 87 -11.02 -9.65 -1.26
CA TRP A 87 -9.97 -9.26 -2.20
C TRP A 87 -9.37 -7.91 -1.83
N ILE A 88 -10.20 -6.90 -1.56
CA ILE A 88 -9.74 -5.57 -1.14
C ILE A 88 -8.87 -5.70 0.11
N MET A 89 -9.31 -6.46 1.11
CA MET A 89 -8.59 -6.58 2.37
C MET A 89 -7.27 -7.33 2.22
N ILE A 90 -7.30 -8.52 1.63
CA ILE A 90 -6.11 -9.38 1.49
C ILE A 90 -5.12 -8.74 0.50
N GLY A 91 -5.59 -8.30 -0.66
CA GLY A 91 -4.76 -7.69 -1.68
C GLY A 91 -4.23 -6.29 -1.34
N SER A 92 -4.75 -5.64 -0.29
CA SER A 92 -4.13 -4.41 0.25
C SER A 92 -3.09 -4.70 1.33
N ILE A 93 -3.13 -5.88 1.96
CA ILE A 93 -2.18 -6.28 3.02
C ILE A 93 -0.91 -6.88 2.43
N PHE A 94 -1.05 -7.70 1.38
CA PHE A 94 0.02 -8.46 0.74
C PHE A 94 0.29 -7.95 -0.68
#